data_AF-A0AA40R6V0-F1
#
_entry.id   AF-A0AA40R6V0-F1
#
_cell.length_a   1.000
_cell.length_b   1.000
_cell.length_c   1.000
_cell.angle_alpha   90.00
_cell.angle_beta   90.00
_cell.angle_gamma   90.00
#
_symmetry.space_group_name_H-M   'P 1'
#
loop_
_entity.id
_entity.type
_entity.pdbx_description
1 polymer ?
#
loop_
_entity_poly.entity_id
_entity_poly.type
_entity_poly.pdbx_seq_one_letter_code
_entity_poly.pdbx_strand_id
1 'polypeptide(L)'
;MQALTHIGTVLAGAIVAAIIATVVFRVHRARLVARLDADADALRSALAQARARAGEAAAAHAAQADAWARKEAELADALARQTADAEAQRDARQAVSAERDALSQHAARIAHEAARLRGLAGTFERWHEQMISLTAQNQDMRAKNLELSAIVAHVSIVSLNASIEAARAGTAGRGFSIVASEVRGLAARSQELSNSYRDSLNRNDLVTAATFQDIQAGGKMITAALASVETLAGQLNARLEGAAA
;
A
#
# COMPACT_ATOMS: atom_id res chain seq x y z
N MET A 1 -12.26 22.09 145.79
CA MET A 1 -13.31 22.43 144.81
C MET A 1 -12.69 22.54 143.42
N GLN A 2 -12.06 21.48 142.90
CA GLN A 2 -12.59 20.54 141.89
C GLN A 2 -13.07 21.12 140.54
N ALA A 3 -13.51 22.38 140.46
CA ALA A 3 -13.93 23.01 139.20
C ALA A 3 -12.72 23.50 138.35
N LEU A 4 -11.65 24.02 138.97
CA LEU A 4 -10.46 24.47 138.24
C LEU A 4 -9.62 23.32 137.66
N THR A 5 -9.62 22.14 138.29
CA THR A 5 -8.87 20.97 137.81
C THR A 5 -9.57 20.28 136.63
N HIS A 6 -10.91 20.26 136.62
CA HIS A 6 -11.68 19.74 135.47
C HIS A 6 -11.60 20.65 134.23
N ILE A 7 -11.57 21.98 134.43
CA ILE A 7 -11.35 22.94 133.33
C ILE A 7 -9.95 22.76 132.72
N GLY A 8 -8.92 22.54 133.55
CA GLY A 8 -7.55 22.27 133.08
C GLY A 8 -7.41 20.97 132.27
N THR A 9 -8.08 19.89 132.67
CA THR A 9 -8.06 18.60 131.93
C THR A 9 -8.85 18.65 130.62
N VAL A 10 -9.96 19.39 130.57
CA VAL A 10 -10.75 19.58 129.34
C VAL A 10 -9.99 20.49 128.36
N LEU A 11 -9.32 21.55 128.84
CA LEU A 11 -8.44 22.37 128.00
C LEU A 11 -7.26 21.57 127.47
N ALA A 12 -6.60 20.76 128.30
CA ALA A 12 -5.49 19.91 127.87
C ALA A 12 -5.93 18.88 126.83
N GLY A 13 -7.10 18.23 127.03
CA GLY A 13 -7.68 17.31 126.06
C GLY A 13 -8.07 17.99 124.74
N ALA A 14 -8.63 19.21 124.79
CA ALA A 14 -8.95 19.99 123.60
C ALA A 14 -7.69 20.45 122.83
N ILE A 15 -6.62 20.83 123.53
CA ILE A 15 -5.33 21.19 122.94
C ILE A 15 -4.69 19.95 122.28
N VAL A 16 -4.70 18.80 122.95
CA VAL A 16 -4.17 17.54 122.39
C VAL A 16 -4.99 17.11 121.17
N ALA A 17 -6.32 17.18 121.23
CA ALA A 17 -7.19 16.88 120.09
C ALA A 17 -6.99 17.87 118.93
N ALA A 18 -6.78 19.16 119.21
CA ALA A 18 -6.46 20.16 118.19
C ALA A 18 -5.10 19.91 117.55
N ILE A 19 -4.09 19.50 118.33
CA ILE A 19 -2.76 19.12 117.83
C ILE A 19 -2.86 17.87 116.96
N ILE A 20 -3.55 16.83 117.40
CA ILE A 20 -3.77 15.59 116.63
C ILE A 20 -4.54 15.90 115.34
N ALA A 21 -5.63 16.69 115.41
CA ALA A 21 -6.38 17.11 114.22
C ALA A 21 -5.52 17.92 113.26
N THR A 22 -4.66 18.81 113.75
CA THR A 22 -3.72 19.59 112.92
C THR A 22 -2.65 18.70 112.28
N VAL A 23 -2.13 17.71 113.01
CA VAL A 23 -1.15 16.74 112.49
C VAL A 23 -1.79 15.82 111.45
N VAL A 24 -2.97 15.27 111.72
CA VAL A 24 -3.73 14.45 110.77
C VAL A 24 -4.09 15.26 109.53
N PHE A 25 -4.55 16.50 109.70
CA PHE A 25 -4.83 17.41 108.58
C PHE A 25 -3.57 17.73 107.77
N ARG A 26 -2.42 17.99 108.43
CA ARG A 26 -1.13 18.19 107.75
C ARG A 26 -0.65 16.95 107.00
N VAL A 27 -0.76 15.76 107.60
CA VAL A 27 -0.38 14.49 106.96
C VAL A 27 -1.32 14.15 105.82
N HIS A 28 -2.62 14.34 105.98
CA HIS A 28 -3.61 14.13 104.93
C HIS A 28 -3.39 15.10 103.77
N ARG A 29 -3.13 16.39 104.06
CA ARG A 29 -2.78 17.40 103.06
C ARG A 29 -1.47 17.06 102.35
N ALA A 30 -0.44 16.63 103.09
CA ALA A 30 0.84 16.21 102.51
C ALA A 30 0.70 14.96 101.62
N ARG A 31 -0.12 13.98 102.02
CA ARG A 31 -0.43 12.80 101.19
C ARG A 31 -1.24 13.15 99.95
N LEU A 32 -2.19 14.09 100.07
CA LEU A 32 -2.97 14.57 98.93
C LEU A 32 -2.07 15.29 97.93
N VAL A 33 -1.20 16.19 98.40
CA VAL A 33 -0.20 16.88 97.56
C VAL A 33 0.74 15.88 96.90
N ALA A 34 1.28 14.91 97.66
CA ALA A 34 2.15 13.88 97.09
C ALA A 34 1.46 12.99 96.05
N ARG A 35 0.15 12.69 96.22
CA ARG A 35 -0.64 11.96 95.22
C ARG A 35 -0.88 12.80 93.97
N LEU A 36 -1.25 14.07 94.14
CA LEU A 36 -1.45 15.00 93.02
C LEU A 36 -0.15 15.25 92.25
N ASP A 37 0.99 15.34 92.93
CA ASP A 37 2.31 15.45 92.30
C ASP A 37 2.66 14.18 91.52
N ALA A 38 2.43 13.00 92.11
CA ALA A 38 2.64 11.72 91.42
C ALA A 38 1.74 11.56 90.17
N ASP A 39 0.46 11.94 90.27
CA ASP A 39 -0.48 11.93 89.14
C ASP A 39 -0.07 12.95 88.08
N ALA A 40 0.38 14.14 88.47
CA ALA A 40 0.87 15.16 87.55
C ALA A 40 2.13 14.70 86.80
N ASP A 41 3.06 14.02 87.47
CA ASP A 41 4.26 13.46 86.85
C ASP A 41 3.94 12.25 85.95
N ALA A 42 2.99 11.41 86.35
CA ALA A 42 2.45 10.34 85.51
C ALA A 42 1.82 10.91 84.23
N LEU A 43 0.99 11.96 84.34
CA LEU A 43 0.40 12.63 83.18
C LEU A 43 1.44 13.32 82.30
N ARG A 44 2.45 13.99 82.89
CA ARG A 44 3.57 14.59 82.15
C ARG A 44 4.34 13.55 81.35
N SER A 45 4.66 12.42 81.97
CA SER A 45 5.38 11.32 81.31
C SER A 45 4.53 10.66 80.21
N ALA A 46 3.24 10.43 80.45
CA ALA A 46 2.30 9.92 79.45
C ALA A 46 2.16 10.88 78.26
N LEU A 47 2.07 12.19 78.51
CA LEU A 47 2.03 13.22 77.46
C LEU A 47 3.33 13.25 76.66
N ALA A 48 4.49 13.14 77.32
CA ALA A 48 5.79 13.08 76.66
C ALA A 48 5.90 11.84 75.75
N GLN A 49 5.47 10.67 76.24
CA GLN A 49 5.43 9.43 75.45
C GLN A 49 4.45 9.52 74.28
N ALA A 50 3.26 10.09 74.49
CA ALA A 50 2.27 10.29 73.43
C ALA A 50 2.80 11.24 72.34
N ARG A 51 3.49 12.32 72.73
CA ARG A 51 4.14 13.25 71.79
C ARG A 51 5.27 12.60 71.01
N ALA A 52 6.08 11.75 71.66
CA ALA A 52 7.13 10.98 71.00
C ALA A 52 6.55 10.01 69.95
N ARG A 53 5.55 9.20 70.34
CA ARG A 53 4.85 8.29 69.41
C ARG A 53 4.18 9.03 68.25
N ALA A 54 3.57 10.19 68.51
CA ALA A 54 2.98 11.02 67.47
C ALA A 54 4.05 11.57 66.51
N GLY A 55 5.23 11.96 67.03
CA GLY A 55 6.37 12.38 66.21
C GLY A 55 6.92 11.25 65.33
N GLU A 56 7.08 10.05 65.89
CA GLU A 56 7.49 8.85 65.16
C GLU A 56 6.48 8.48 64.07
N ALA A 57 5.18 8.48 64.38
CA ALA A 57 4.12 8.21 63.41
C ALA A 57 4.09 9.26 62.29
N ALA A 58 4.23 10.55 62.62
CA ALA A 58 4.30 11.62 61.63
C ALA A 58 5.52 11.47 60.70
N ALA A 59 6.69 11.10 61.25
CA ALA A 59 7.88 10.83 60.46
C ALA A 59 7.70 9.61 59.54
N ALA A 60 7.07 8.53 60.03
CA ALA A 60 6.76 7.35 59.24
C ALA A 60 5.80 7.67 58.08
N HIS A 61 4.74 8.45 58.35
CA HIS A 61 3.82 8.90 57.31
C HIS A 61 4.48 9.82 56.29
N ALA A 62 5.36 10.73 56.71
CA ALA A 62 6.12 11.58 55.80
C ALA A 62 7.03 10.74 54.88
N ALA A 63 7.78 9.78 55.44
CA ALA A 63 8.62 8.89 54.66
C ALA A 63 7.81 8.03 53.67
N GLN A 64 6.62 7.56 54.08
CA GLN A 64 5.73 6.82 53.21
C GLN A 64 5.18 7.68 52.07
N ALA A 65 4.80 8.93 52.35
CA ALA A 65 4.35 9.89 51.34
C ALA A 65 5.46 10.18 50.31
N ASP A 66 6.71 10.39 50.77
CA ASP A 66 7.86 10.58 49.89
C ASP A 66 8.13 9.36 49.01
N ALA A 67 8.01 8.15 49.57
CA ALA A 67 8.15 6.91 48.80
C ALA A 67 7.05 6.75 47.75
N TRP A 68 5.82 7.15 48.08
CA TRP A 68 4.70 7.13 47.15
C TRP A 68 4.86 8.14 46.01
N ALA A 69 5.30 9.36 46.34
CA ALA A 69 5.59 10.40 45.34
C ALA A 69 6.68 9.95 44.35
N ARG A 70 7.73 9.26 44.83
CA ARG A 70 8.77 8.68 43.95
C ARG A 70 8.19 7.63 43.02
N LYS A 71 7.38 6.71 43.56
CA LYS A 71 6.75 5.65 42.77
C LYS A 71 5.77 6.20 41.73
N GLU A 72 5.03 7.25 42.07
CA GLU A 72 4.16 7.97 41.14
C GLU A 72 4.96 8.61 40.00
N ALA A 73 6.08 9.27 40.32
CA ALA A 73 6.97 9.83 39.31
C ALA A 73 7.60 8.75 38.40
N GLU A 74 8.02 7.61 38.96
CA GLU A 74 8.52 6.47 38.18
C GLU A 74 7.46 5.90 37.23
N LEU A 75 6.21 5.76 37.69
CA LEU A 75 5.10 5.29 36.86
C LEU A 75 4.72 6.31 35.78
N ALA A 76 4.77 7.61 36.09
CA ALA A 76 4.52 8.66 35.11
C ALA A 76 5.57 8.67 34.00
N ASP A 77 6.86 8.50 34.34
CA ASP A 77 7.94 8.36 33.35
C ASP A 77 7.78 7.10 32.50
N ALA A 78 7.47 5.96 33.14
CA ALA A 78 7.23 4.70 32.44
C ALA A 78 6.04 4.78 31.46
N LEU A 79 4.94 5.40 31.87
CA LEU A 79 3.78 5.61 31.01
C LEU A 79 4.11 6.55 29.85
N ALA A 80 4.84 7.63 30.10
CA ALA A 80 5.28 8.56 29.06
C ALA A 80 6.16 7.88 27.99
N ARG A 81 7.08 7.00 28.41
CA ARG A 81 7.88 6.18 27.49
C ARG A 81 7.00 5.21 26.70
N GLN A 82 6.08 4.52 27.37
CA GLN A 82 5.19 3.57 26.70
C GLN A 82 4.28 4.26 25.67
N THR A 83 3.79 5.47 25.97
CA THR A 83 3.00 6.25 25.01
C THR A 83 3.83 6.69 23.81
N ALA A 84 5.07 7.14 24.04
CA ALA A 84 5.98 7.50 22.95
C ALA A 84 6.33 6.30 22.07
N ASP A 85 6.60 5.14 22.68
CA ASP A 85 6.86 3.89 21.94
C ASP A 85 5.62 3.44 21.14
N ALA A 86 4.43 3.57 21.71
CA ALA A 86 3.17 3.23 21.03
C ALA A 86 2.89 4.17 19.85
N GLU A 87 3.17 5.46 19.98
CA GLU A 87 3.08 6.44 18.89
C GLU A 87 4.09 6.13 17.79
N ALA A 88 5.35 5.88 18.13
CA ALA A 88 6.39 5.50 17.18
C ALA A 88 6.02 4.20 16.41
N GLN A 89 5.45 3.21 17.10
CA GLN A 89 4.96 1.98 16.46
C GLN A 89 3.78 2.23 15.53
N ARG A 90 2.86 3.13 15.88
CA ARG A 90 1.74 3.51 15.02
C ARG A 90 2.23 4.21 13.75
N ASP A 91 3.14 5.15 13.89
CA ASP A 91 3.74 5.88 12.76
C ASP A 91 4.49 4.92 11.83
N ALA A 92 5.28 3.99 12.39
CA ALA A 92 5.97 2.96 11.62
C ALA A 92 4.99 2.06 10.86
N ARG A 93 3.90 1.60 11.50
CA ARG A 93 2.87 0.78 10.85
C ARG A 93 2.14 1.54 9.74
N GLN A 94 1.85 2.82 9.95
CA GLN A 94 1.21 3.67 8.94
C GLN A 94 2.12 3.88 7.73
N ALA A 95 3.42 4.10 7.96
CA ALA A 95 4.42 4.20 6.89
C ALA A 95 4.51 2.91 6.06
N VAL A 96 4.60 1.75 6.71
CA VAL A 96 4.63 0.44 6.04
C VAL A 96 3.33 0.19 5.26
N SER A 97 2.17 0.54 5.83
CA SER A 97 0.88 0.41 5.13
C SER A 97 0.83 1.28 3.87
N ALA A 98 1.27 2.53 3.96
CA ALA A 98 1.30 3.45 2.83
C ALA A 98 2.24 2.96 1.71
N GLU A 99 3.41 2.43 2.08
CA GLU A 99 4.34 1.82 1.13
C GLU A 99 3.73 0.59 0.45
N ARG A 100 3.08 -0.29 1.22
CA ARG A 100 2.39 -1.48 0.69
C ARG A 100 1.28 -1.09 -0.29
N ASP A 101 0.49 -0.08 0.03
CA ASP A 101 -0.58 0.39 -0.85
C ASP A 101 -0.01 0.99 -2.15
N ALA A 102 1.10 1.72 -2.07
CA ALA A 102 1.80 2.24 -3.23
C ALA A 102 2.39 1.12 -4.11
N LEU A 103 2.96 0.07 -3.52
CA LEU A 103 3.46 -1.11 -4.24
C LEU A 103 2.31 -1.88 -4.91
N SER A 104 1.19 -2.07 -4.22
CA SER A 104 -0.01 -2.72 -4.77
C SER A 104 -0.57 -1.95 -5.98
N GLN A 105 -0.63 -0.61 -5.91
CA GLN A 105 -1.02 0.23 -7.05
C GLN A 105 -0.04 0.13 -8.22
N HIS A 106 1.27 0.00 -7.96
CA HIS A 106 2.25 -0.26 -9.02
C HIS A 106 2.03 -1.63 -9.67
N ALA A 107 1.70 -2.67 -8.88
CA ALA A 107 1.44 -4.01 -9.39
C ALA A 107 0.22 -4.03 -10.31
N ALA A 108 -0.86 -3.36 -9.91
CA ALA A 108 -2.05 -3.22 -10.74
C ALA A 108 -1.75 -2.51 -12.07
N ARG A 109 -0.91 -1.46 -12.07
CA ARG A 109 -0.49 -0.76 -13.29
C ARG A 109 0.33 -1.65 -14.22
N ILE A 110 1.28 -2.41 -13.68
CA ILE A 110 2.10 -3.37 -14.45
C ILE A 110 1.21 -4.47 -15.06
N ALA A 111 0.27 -5.02 -14.29
CA ALA A 111 -0.66 -6.03 -14.78
C ALA A 111 -1.55 -5.50 -15.93
N HIS A 112 -2.01 -4.25 -15.82
CA HIS A 112 -2.77 -3.59 -16.89
C HIS A 112 -1.93 -3.41 -18.17
N GLU A 113 -0.66 -2.99 -18.04
CA GLU A 113 0.24 -2.84 -19.19
C GLU A 113 0.53 -4.20 -19.85
N ALA A 114 0.73 -5.26 -19.05
CA ALA A 114 0.90 -6.62 -19.56
C ALA A 114 -0.30 -7.07 -20.38
N ALA A 115 -1.53 -6.83 -19.89
CA ALA A 115 -2.75 -7.16 -20.61
C ALA A 115 -2.85 -6.39 -21.94
N ARG A 116 -2.48 -5.10 -21.95
CA ARG A 116 -2.46 -4.27 -23.16
C ARG A 116 -1.45 -4.79 -24.18
N LEU A 117 -0.25 -5.17 -23.75
CA LEU A 117 0.77 -5.78 -24.62
C LEU A 117 0.33 -7.13 -25.19
N ARG A 118 -0.34 -7.98 -24.41
CA ARG A 118 -0.92 -9.25 -24.91
C ARG A 118 -1.98 -9.00 -25.98
N GLY A 119 -2.84 -8.01 -25.79
CA GLY A 119 -3.82 -7.60 -26.80
C GLY A 119 -3.16 -7.11 -28.10
N LEU A 120 -2.05 -6.37 -27.98
CA LEU A 120 -1.27 -5.93 -29.12
C LEU A 120 -0.60 -7.11 -29.83
N ALA A 121 0.00 -8.06 -29.10
CA ALA A 121 0.59 -9.28 -29.65
C ALA A 121 -0.44 -10.07 -30.49
N GLY A 122 -1.65 -10.26 -29.97
CA GLY A 122 -2.72 -10.92 -30.70
C GLY A 122 -3.18 -10.14 -31.95
N THR A 123 -2.99 -8.82 -31.97
CA THR A 123 -3.28 -7.99 -33.16
C THR A 123 -2.22 -8.16 -34.24
N PHE A 124 -0.95 -8.23 -33.86
CA PHE A 124 0.15 -8.54 -34.78
C PHE A 124 0.02 -9.94 -35.39
N GLU A 125 -0.43 -10.92 -34.62
CA GLU A 125 -0.69 -12.28 -35.15
C GLU A 125 -1.79 -12.27 -36.22
N ARG A 126 -2.90 -11.57 -35.97
CA ARG A 126 -3.97 -11.42 -36.99
C ARG A 126 -3.48 -10.69 -38.24
N TRP A 127 -2.67 -9.65 -38.07
CA TRP A 127 -2.07 -8.95 -39.21
C TRP A 127 -1.13 -9.87 -39.99
N HIS A 128 -0.34 -10.69 -39.30
CA HIS A 128 0.53 -11.69 -39.92
C HIS A 128 -0.26 -12.67 -40.80
N GLU A 129 -1.35 -13.23 -40.29
CA GLU A 129 -2.25 -14.10 -41.08
C GLU A 129 -2.84 -13.37 -42.29
N GLN A 130 -3.29 -12.12 -42.11
CA GLN A 130 -3.83 -11.29 -43.19
C GLN A 130 -2.78 -11.03 -44.29
N MET A 131 -1.52 -10.83 -43.93
CA MET A 131 -0.43 -10.64 -44.89
C MET A 131 -0.15 -11.91 -45.70
N ILE A 132 -0.18 -13.09 -45.06
CA ILE A 132 -0.06 -14.38 -45.75
C ILE A 132 -1.18 -14.51 -46.79
N SER A 133 -2.42 -14.20 -46.41
CA SER A 133 -3.56 -14.20 -47.33
C SER A 133 -3.37 -13.19 -48.47
N LEU A 134 -2.87 -11.99 -48.20
CA LEU A 134 -2.64 -10.96 -49.21
C LEU A 134 -1.55 -11.38 -50.22
N THR A 135 -0.49 -12.03 -49.77
CA THR A 135 0.54 -12.60 -50.65
C THR A 135 -0.06 -13.66 -51.57
N ALA A 136 -0.88 -14.56 -51.03
CA ALA A 136 -1.55 -15.59 -51.83
C ALA A 136 -2.51 -14.98 -52.86
N GLN A 137 -3.26 -13.93 -52.48
CA GLN A 137 -4.15 -13.21 -53.39
C GLN A 137 -3.38 -12.52 -54.54
N ASN A 138 -2.25 -11.86 -54.24
CA ASN A 138 -1.42 -11.25 -55.29
C ASN A 138 -0.84 -12.31 -56.25
N GLN A 139 -0.51 -13.52 -55.76
CA GLN A 139 -0.06 -14.63 -56.60
C GLN A 139 -1.18 -15.12 -57.54
N ASP A 140 -2.41 -15.28 -57.04
CA ASP A 140 -3.57 -15.63 -57.87
C ASP A 140 -3.87 -14.55 -58.93
N MET A 141 -3.83 -13.27 -58.53
CA MET A 141 -4.02 -12.14 -59.46
C MET A 141 -2.95 -12.11 -60.56
N ARG A 142 -1.70 -12.47 -60.24
CA ARG A 142 -0.64 -12.64 -61.24
C ARG A 142 -0.95 -13.78 -62.22
N ALA A 143 -1.38 -14.93 -61.73
CA ALA A 143 -1.74 -16.06 -62.59
C ALA A 143 -2.86 -15.68 -63.57
N LYS A 144 -3.91 -15.03 -63.08
CA LYS A 144 -5.03 -14.52 -63.91
C LYS A 144 -4.58 -13.47 -64.92
N ASN A 145 -3.66 -12.57 -64.54
CA ASN A 145 -3.12 -11.59 -65.47
C ASN A 145 -2.28 -12.24 -66.59
N LEU A 146 -1.51 -13.29 -66.27
CA LEU A 146 -0.76 -14.07 -67.27
C LEU A 146 -1.71 -14.76 -68.25
N GLU A 147 -2.79 -15.36 -67.76
CA GLU A 147 -3.82 -15.96 -68.60
C GLU A 147 -4.50 -14.92 -69.51
N LEU A 148 -4.87 -13.76 -68.97
CA LEU A 148 -5.43 -12.64 -69.74
C LEU A 148 -4.47 -12.18 -70.84
N SER A 149 -3.19 -12.01 -70.52
CA SER A 149 -2.14 -11.65 -71.48
C SER A 149 -2.05 -12.67 -72.62
N ALA A 150 -2.14 -13.97 -72.32
CA ALA A 150 -2.15 -15.03 -73.33
C ALA A 150 -3.39 -14.98 -74.23
N ILE A 151 -4.58 -14.76 -73.65
CA ILE A 151 -5.84 -14.58 -74.41
C ILE A 151 -5.74 -13.38 -75.34
N VAL A 152 -5.25 -12.24 -74.84
CA VAL A 152 -5.10 -11.01 -75.62
C VAL A 152 -4.12 -11.20 -76.78
N ALA A 153 -2.99 -11.88 -76.55
CA ALA A 153 -2.04 -12.23 -77.60
C ALA A 153 -2.69 -13.11 -78.68
N HIS A 154 -3.49 -14.10 -78.27
CA HIS A 154 -4.23 -14.96 -79.20
C HIS A 154 -5.26 -14.16 -80.03
N VAL A 155 -6.04 -13.29 -79.39
CA VAL A 155 -7.01 -12.41 -80.09
C VAL A 155 -6.29 -11.51 -81.11
N SER A 156 -5.11 -10.97 -80.76
CA SER A 156 -4.28 -10.20 -81.68
C SER A 156 -3.91 -11.01 -82.93
N ILE A 157 -3.49 -12.27 -82.77
CA ILE A 157 -3.17 -13.17 -83.89
C ILE A 157 -4.41 -13.50 -84.74
N VAL A 158 -5.53 -13.84 -84.10
CA VAL A 158 -6.79 -14.13 -84.81
C VAL A 158 -7.26 -12.91 -85.60
N SER A 159 -7.20 -11.72 -85.01
CA SER A 159 -7.58 -10.47 -85.69
C SER A 159 -6.67 -10.17 -86.89
N LEU A 160 -5.36 -10.44 -86.78
CA LEU A 160 -4.42 -10.29 -87.88
C LEU A 160 -4.75 -11.25 -89.03
N ASN A 161 -5.01 -12.53 -88.72
CA ASN A 161 -5.41 -13.52 -89.71
C ASN A 161 -6.72 -13.11 -90.42
N ALA A 162 -7.70 -12.59 -89.66
CA ALA A 162 -8.94 -12.07 -90.22
C ALA A 162 -8.72 -10.84 -91.12
N SER A 163 -7.84 -9.91 -90.75
CA SER A 163 -7.45 -8.78 -91.61
C SER A 163 -6.80 -9.25 -92.91
N ILE A 164 -5.94 -10.26 -92.86
CA ILE A 164 -5.28 -10.84 -94.05
C ILE A 164 -6.32 -11.47 -94.98
N GLU A 165 -7.24 -12.28 -94.44
CA GLU A 165 -8.27 -12.94 -95.26
C GLU A 165 -9.28 -11.94 -95.82
N ALA A 166 -9.62 -10.89 -95.06
CA ALA A 166 -10.44 -9.79 -95.53
C ALA A 166 -9.78 -9.02 -96.69
N ALA A 167 -8.47 -8.80 -96.64
CA ALA A 167 -7.71 -8.21 -97.75
C ALA A 167 -7.69 -9.13 -98.98
N ARG A 168 -7.59 -10.45 -98.77
CA ARG A 168 -7.62 -11.46 -99.84
C ARG A 168 -8.96 -11.52 -100.57
N ALA A 169 -10.06 -11.29 -99.87
CA ALA A 169 -11.41 -11.20 -100.44
C ALA A 169 -11.68 -9.88 -101.22
N GLY A 170 -10.72 -8.95 -101.25
CA GLY A 170 -10.81 -7.71 -102.03
C GLY A 170 -11.98 -6.82 -101.63
N THR A 171 -12.82 -6.42 -102.59
CA THR A 171 -13.93 -5.48 -102.34
C THR A 171 -15.01 -6.05 -101.42
N ALA A 172 -15.21 -7.37 -101.43
CA ALA A 172 -16.17 -8.07 -100.59
C ALA A 172 -15.73 -8.14 -99.11
N GLY A 173 -14.43 -8.06 -98.83
CA GLY A 173 -13.86 -8.16 -97.48
C GLY A 173 -13.71 -6.84 -96.73
N ARG A 174 -14.01 -5.67 -97.33
CA ARG A 174 -13.76 -4.35 -96.72
C ARG A 174 -14.38 -4.16 -95.33
N GLY A 175 -15.63 -4.59 -95.13
CA GLY A 175 -16.29 -4.51 -93.82
C GLY A 175 -15.60 -5.36 -92.75
N PHE A 176 -15.19 -6.58 -93.11
CA PHE A 176 -14.44 -7.47 -92.23
C PHE A 176 -13.05 -6.94 -91.91
N SER A 177 -12.39 -6.27 -92.86
CA SER A 177 -11.08 -5.66 -92.63
C SER A 177 -11.13 -4.55 -91.57
N ILE A 178 -12.19 -3.74 -91.56
CA ILE A 178 -12.39 -2.69 -90.56
C ILE A 178 -12.59 -3.30 -89.17
N VAL A 179 -13.48 -4.29 -89.05
CA VAL A 179 -13.74 -4.99 -87.79
C VAL A 179 -12.48 -5.65 -87.26
N ALA A 180 -11.71 -6.34 -88.11
CA ALA A 180 -10.46 -6.99 -87.72
C ALA A 180 -9.41 -5.99 -87.22
N SER A 181 -9.31 -4.80 -87.82
CA SER A 181 -8.42 -3.72 -87.36
C SER A 181 -8.84 -3.17 -85.99
N GLU A 182 -10.14 -2.96 -85.76
CA GLU A 182 -10.67 -2.52 -84.46
C GLU A 182 -10.40 -3.55 -83.35
N VAL A 183 -10.63 -4.84 -83.64
CA VAL A 183 -10.33 -5.93 -82.69
C VAL A 183 -8.83 -5.97 -82.37
N ARG A 184 -7.96 -5.79 -83.37
CA ARG A 184 -6.51 -5.73 -83.16
C ARG A 184 -6.10 -4.55 -82.29
N GLY A 185 -6.70 -3.38 -82.51
CA GLY A 185 -6.50 -2.19 -81.69
C GLY A 185 -6.96 -2.40 -80.25
N LEU A 186 -8.10 -3.08 -80.05
CA LEU A 186 -8.58 -3.45 -78.71
C LEU A 186 -7.62 -4.41 -78.01
N ALA A 187 -7.13 -5.45 -78.71
CA ALA A 187 -6.14 -6.37 -78.17
C ALA A 187 -4.84 -5.65 -77.75
N ALA A 188 -4.33 -4.73 -78.57
CA ALA A 188 -3.15 -3.94 -78.21
C ALA A 188 -3.34 -3.12 -76.91
N ARG A 189 -4.49 -2.44 -76.77
CA ARG A 189 -4.83 -1.71 -75.54
C ARG A 189 -5.00 -2.63 -74.33
N SER A 190 -5.62 -3.80 -74.51
CA SER A 190 -5.75 -4.80 -73.44
C SER A 190 -4.39 -5.33 -72.99
N GLN A 191 -3.43 -5.49 -73.90
CA GLN A 191 -2.07 -5.92 -73.57
C GLN A 191 -1.34 -4.86 -72.74
N GLU A 192 -1.47 -3.59 -73.11
CA GLU A 192 -0.89 -2.47 -72.37
C GLU A 192 -1.48 -2.38 -70.94
N LEU A 193 -2.79 -2.54 -70.80
CA LEU A 193 -3.45 -2.61 -69.50
C LEU A 193 -2.97 -3.81 -68.67
N SER A 194 -2.79 -4.98 -69.31
CA SER A 194 -2.25 -6.17 -68.65
C SER A 194 -0.85 -5.93 -68.12
N ASN A 195 0.01 -5.26 -68.89
CA ASN A 195 1.38 -4.92 -68.47
C ASN A 195 1.38 -3.96 -67.27
N SER A 196 0.56 -2.90 -67.32
CA SER A 196 0.42 -1.94 -66.22
C SER A 196 -0.09 -2.61 -64.92
N TYR A 197 -1.02 -3.56 -65.06
CA TYR A 197 -1.51 -4.36 -63.94
C TYR A 197 -0.40 -5.24 -63.35
N ARG A 198 0.43 -5.86 -64.19
CA ARG A 198 1.58 -6.65 -63.74
C ARG A 198 2.58 -5.80 -62.95
N ASP A 199 2.86 -4.58 -63.39
CA ASP A 199 3.74 -3.66 -62.68
C ASP A 199 3.17 -3.24 -61.33
N SER A 200 1.85 -3.05 -61.26
CA SER A 200 1.15 -2.77 -60.00
C SER A 200 1.23 -3.95 -59.03
N LEU A 201 1.06 -5.18 -59.51
CA LEU A 201 1.22 -6.39 -58.69
C LEU A 201 2.65 -6.57 -58.18
N ASN A 202 3.67 -6.22 -58.97
CA ASN A 202 5.07 -6.23 -58.52
C ASN A 202 5.32 -5.20 -57.40
N ARG A 203 4.72 -4.01 -57.49
CA ARG A 203 4.79 -3.01 -56.42
C ARG A 203 4.08 -3.49 -55.16
N ASN A 204 2.92 -4.13 -55.31
CA ASN A 204 2.19 -4.71 -54.17
C ASN A 204 3.04 -5.75 -53.45
N ASP A 205 3.80 -6.59 -54.15
CA ASP A 205 4.69 -7.56 -53.51
C ASP A 205 5.77 -6.90 -52.66
N LEU A 206 6.41 -5.87 -53.19
CA LEU A 206 7.46 -5.15 -52.47
C LEU A 206 6.91 -4.53 -51.18
N VAL A 207 5.75 -3.88 -51.27
CA VAL A 207 5.08 -3.30 -50.10
C VAL A 207 4.65 -4.40 -49.13
N THR A 208 4.06 -5.48 -49.63
CA THR A 208 3.60 -6.60 -48.80
C THR A 208 4.75 -7.25 -48.05
N ALA A 209 5.89 -7.47 -48.71
CA ALA A 209 7.09 -8.04 -48.09
C ALA A 209 7.68 -7.12 -47.01
N ALA A 210 7.77 -5.81 -47.29
CA ALA A 210 8.25 -4.83 -46.31
C ALA A 210 7.32 -4.77 -45.09
N THR A 211 6.01 -4.65 -45.30
CA THR A 211 5.02 -4.65 -44.22
C THR A 211 5.05 -5.94 -43.40
N PHE A 212 5.30 -7.09 -44.03
CA PHE A 212 5.46 -8.36 -43.32
C PHE A 212 6.69 -8.37 -42.39
N GLN A 213 7.82 -7.80 -42.85
CA GLN A 213 9.01 -7.64 -42.02
C GLN A 213 8.76 -6.72 -40.82
N ASP A 214 8.06 -5.60 -41.02
CA ASP A 214 7.70 -4.67 -39.95
C ASP A 214 6.77 -5.31 -38.91
N ILE A 215 5.79 -6.11 -39.35
CA ILE A 215 4.91 -6.88 -38.46
C ILE A 215 5.72 -7.89 -37.64
N GLN A 216 6.65 -8.61 -38.26
CA GLN A 216 7.51 -9.57 -37.56
C GLN A 216 8.43 -8.89 -36.53
N ALA A 217 9.03 -7.76 -36.88
CA ALA A 217 9.85 -6.97 -35.98
C ALA A 217 9.02 -6.43 -34.80
N GLY A 218 7.85 -5.86 -35.08
CA GLY A 218 6.92 -5.37 -34.06
C GLY A 218 6.44 -6.47 -33.13
N GLY A 219 6.10 -7.64 -33.66
CA GLY A 219 5.75 -8.83 -32.88
C GLY A 219 6.83 -9.24 -31.90
N LYS A 220 8.09 -9.34 -32.35
CA LYS A 220 9.24 -9.65 -31.48
C LYS A 220 9.46 -8.60 -30.40
N MET A 221 9.32 -7.32 -30.73
CA MET A 221 9.44 -6.23 -29.76
C MET A 221 8.37 -6.32 -28.67
N ILE A 222 7.14 -6.68 -29.03
CA ILE A 222 6.04 -6.87 -28.06
C ILE A 222 6.31 -8.05 -27.15
N THR A 223 6.77 -9.18 -27.70
CA THR A 223 7.12 -10.35 -26.88
C THR A 223 8.24 -10.02 -25.89
N ALA A 224 9.26 -9.27 -26.32
CA ALA A 224 10.34 -8.81 -25.44
C ALA A 224 9.83 -7.84 -24.36
N ALA A 225 8.96 -6.89 -24.71
CA ALA A 225 8.34 -5.99 -23.76
C ALA A 225 7.50 -6.73 -22.73
N LEU A 226 6.72 -7.74 -23.17
CA LEU A 226 5.91 -8.57 -22.28
C LEU A 226 6.78 -9.33 -21.27
N ALA A 227 7.87 -9.95 -21.72
CA ALA A 227 8.80 -10.65 -20.84
C ALA A 227 9.44 -9.72 -19.78
N SER A 228 9.77 -8.48 -20.18
CA SER A 228 10.26 -7.45 -19.26
C SER A 228 9.22 -7.07 -18.21
N VAL A 229 7.98 -6.84 -18.62
CA VAL A 229 6.85 -6.51 -17.73
C VAL A 229 6.54 -7.66 -16.77
N GLU A 230 6.58 -8.91 -17.22
CA GLU A 230 6.38 -10.08 -16.37
C GLU A 230 7.51 -10.25 -15.35
N THR A 231 8.75 -9.95 -15.73
CA THR A 231 9.89 -9.92 -14.80
C THR A 231 9.71 -8.85 -13.72
N LEU A 232 9.32 -7.63 -14.13
CA LEU A 232 9.00 -6.52 -13.22
C LEU A 232 7.86 -6.89 -12.26
N ALA A 233 6.80 -7.54 -12.76
CA ALA A 233 5.70 -8.02 -11.94
C ALA A 233 6.17 -9.05 -10.90
N GLY A 234 7.02 -10.00 -11.30
CA GLY A 234 7.59 -11.00 -10.39
C GLY A 234 8.46 -10.37 -9.30
N GLN A 235 9.32 -9.41 -9.65
CA GLN A 235 10.14 -8.67 -8.68
C GLN A 235 9.29 -7.89 -7.67
N LEU A 236 8.20 -7.28 -8.13
CA LEU A 236 7.29 -6.54 -7.28
C LEU A 236 6.49 -7.45 -6.35
N ASN A 237 6.04 -8.62 -6.84
CA ASN A 237 5.37 -9.60 -6.01
C ASN A 237 6.30 -10.13 -4.90
N ALA A 238 7.56 -10.41 -5.22
CA ALA A 238 8.56 -10.82 -4.22
C ALA A 238 8.81 -9.74 -3.16
N ARG A 239 8.79 -8.45 -3.54
CA ARG A 239 8.88 -7.34 -2.56
C ARG A 239 7.64 -7.24 -1.68
N LEU A 240 6.45 -7.47 -2.22
CA LEU A 240 5.20 -7.48 -1.46
C LEU A 240 5.18 -8.62 -0.44
N GLU A 241 5.61 -9.81 -0.84
CA GLU A 241 5.73 -10.97 0.05
C GLU A 241 6.81 -10.78 1.11
N GLY A 242 7.97 -10.23 0.73
CA GLY A 242 9.06 -9.92 1.67
C GLY A 242 8.72 -8.82 2.67
N ALA A 243 7.83 -7.88 2.31
CA ALA A 243 7.30 -6.87 3.22
C ALA A 243 6.20 -7.38 4.16
N ALA A 244 5.66 -8.59 3.92
CA ALA A 244 4.62 -9.21 4.73
C ALA A 244 5.17 -10.15 5.83
N ALA A 245 6.46 -10.51 5.76
CA ALA A 245 7.18 -11.34 6.73
C ALA A 245 7.90 -10.51 7.79
#